data_AF-A0A3R7IKQ5-F1
#
_entry.id   AF-A0A3R7IKQ5-F1
#
_cell.length_a   1.000
_cell.length_b   1.000
_cell.length_c   1.000
_cell.angle_alpha   90.00
_cell.angle_beta   90.00
_cell.angle_gamma   90.00
#
_symmetry.space_group_name_H-M   'P 1'
#
loop_
_entity.id
_entity.type
_entity.pdbx_description
1 polymer ?
#
loop_
_entity_poly.entity_id
_entity_poly.type
_entity_poly.pdbx_seq_one_letter_code
_entity_poly.pdbx_strand_id
1 'polypeptide(L)'
;MINRRTTEDATQSVVQAVVDALPPTEEEEEEDVHKEEDEEEDTQEQEMRQVNEQVWTTTDNSRKNVAAVLQKPHAVASKGEKRPQSVVAIRATDPAGIMRRAVSRDVGDGSAVLEIMKKYPTDVRIQSHGNSRRIGLERDDDSEDDTGTIIQSQQPDATSRTTIQMVIDKMKQFPELLTLQRDGLLSLAEYAHQAEGHIAIITSSGGIISIVDAMASLPDDVSANMAGLSVLAHPKIADETIVRVNPESRRLVLSAMERFPLNEQVQGLSCLALANLSLRQGT
;
A
#
# COMPACT_ATOMS: atom_id res chain seq x y z
N MET A 1 7.70 -19.48 -81.28
CA MET A 1 8.20 -18.18 -80.79
C MET A 1 7.56 -17.95 -79.43
N ILE A 2 8.32 -18.14 -78.36
CA ILE A 2 7.81 -18.11 -76.98
C ILE A 2 8.18 -16.75 -76.38
N ASN A 3 7.17 -15.93 -76.11
CA ASN A 3 7.31 -14.61 -75.51
C ASN A 3 7.83 -14.72 -74.09
N ARG A 4 9.10 -14.35 -73.88
CA ARG A 4 9.66 -14.11 -72.55
C ARG A 4 9.09 -12.79 -72.03
N ARG A 5 8.08 -12.87 -71.16
CA ARG A 5 7.68 -11.75 -70.29
C ARG A 5 8.86 -11.43 -69.36
N THR A 6 9.27 -10.19 -69.34
CA THR A 6 10.35 -9.71 -68.47
C THR A 6 9.85 -9.65 -67.03
N THR A 7 10.76 -9.77 -66.07
CA THR A 7 10.46 -9.78 -64.63
C THR A 7 9.79 -8.48 -64.13
N GLU A 8 9.90 -7.40 -64.90
CA GLU A 8 9.28 -6.10 -64.63
C GLU A 8 7.77 -6.11 -64.90
N ASP A 9 7.30 -6.81 -65.93
CA ASP A 9 5.85 -6.97 -66.21
C ASP A 9 5.16 -7.76 -65.10
N ALA A 10 5.87 -8.70 -64.48
CA ALA A 10 5.34 -9.52 -63.40
C ALA A 10 5.20 -8.74 -62.09
N THR A 11 6.11 -7.81 -61.79
CA THR A 11 6.02 -6.97 -60.58
C THR A 11 4.98 -5.88 -60.75
N GLN A 12 4.86 -5.29 -61.94
CA GLN A 12 3.88 -4.24 -62.21
C GLN A 12 2.44 -4.78 -62.16
N SER A 13 2.23 -6.03 -62.59
CA SER A 13 0.93 -6.70 -62.49
C SER A 13 0.49 -6.99 -61.03
N VAL A 14 1.44 -7.21 -60.12
CA VAL A 14 1.13 -7.46 -58.70
C VAL A 14 0.80 -6.16 -57.97
N VAL A 15 1.52 -5.07 -58.27
CA VAL A 15 1.22 -3.75 -57.70
C VAL A 15 -0.19 -3.29 -58.10
N GLN A 16 -0.57 -3.46 -59.38
CA GLN A 16 -1.90 -3.07 -59.83
C GLN A 16 -3.01 -3.90 -59.15
N ALA A 17 -2.79 -5.20 -58.94
CA ALA A 17 -3.75 -6.05 -58.24
C ALA A 17 -3.90 -5.68 -56.75
N VAL A 18 -2.87 -5.12 -56.10
CA VAL A 18 -2.95 -4.63 -54.72
C VAL A 18 -3.69 -3.30 -54.64
N VAL A 19 -3.49 -2.41 -55.62
CA VAL A 19 -4.20 -1.13 -55.69
C VAL A 19 -5.70 -1.35 -55.93
N ASP A 20 -6.08 -2.29 -56.79
CA ASP A 20 -7.48 -2.61 -57.07
C ASP A 20 -8.19 -3.35 -55.93
N ALA A 21 -7.44 -3.89 -54.96
CA ALA A 21 -7.98 -4.64 -53.81
C ALA A 21 -8.18 -3.80 -52.54
N LEU A 22 -7.86 -2.49 -52.58
CA LEU A 22 -8.11 -1.58 -51.46
C LEU A 22 -9.54 -1.03 -51.55
N PRO A 23 -10.32 -1.06 -50.45
CA PRO A 23 -11.63 -0.42 -50.41
C PRO A 23 -11.48 1.10 -50.54
N PRO A 24 -12.43 1.80 -51.19
CA PRO A 24 -12.42 3.25 -51.25
C PRO A 24 -12.46 3.82 -49.83
N THR A 25 -11.53 4.72 -49.52
CA THR A 25 -11.59 5.54 -48.31
C THR A 25 -12.79 6.47 -48.45
N GLU A 26 -13.80 6.27 -47.60
CA GLU A 26 -14.89 7.21 -47.43
C GLU A 26 -14.28 8.54 -46.98
N GLU A 27 -14.42 9.55 -47.83
CA GLU A 27 -14.17 10.94 -47.54
C GLU A 27 -15.20 11.36 -46.49
N GLU A 28 -14.83 11.36 -45.21
CA GLU A 28 -15.65 11.98 -44.18
C GLU A 28 -15.57 13.50 -44.36
N GLU A 29 -16.71 14.03 -44.76
CA GLU A 29 -17.02 15.44 -44.97
C GLU A 29 -16.71 16.26 -43.71
N GLU A 30 -15.99 17.38 -43.88
CA GLU A 30 -15.85 18.41 -42.86
C GLU A 30 -17.22 19.06 -42.61
N GLU A 31 -17.97 18.55 -41.62
CA GLU A 31 -19.13 19.25 -41.08
C GLU A 31 -18.68 20.29 -40.03
N ASP A 32 -18.63 21.53 -40.51
CA ASP A 32 -18.55 22.78 -39.77
C ASP A 32 -19.86 22.98 -38.98
N VAL A 33 -19.92 22.49 -37.73
CA VAL A 33 -21.06 22.67 -36.81
C VAL A 33 -20.70 23.62 -35.67
N HIS A 34 -21.16 24.85 -35.84
CA HIS A 34 -21.70 25.77 -34.84
C HIS A 34 -20.94 26.00 -33.52
N LYS A 35 -20.35 27.21 -33.47
CA LYS A 35 -20.33 28.09 -32.30
C LYS A 35 -21.67 28.11 -31.57
N GLU A 36 -21.69 27.64 -30.34
CA GLU A 36 -22.45 28.21 -29.21
C GLU A 36 -21.65 27.89 -27.92
N GLU A 37 -20.54 28.62 -27.73
CA GLU A 37 -20.03 28.90 -26.39
C GLU A 37 -20.82 30.09 -25.87
N ASP A 38 -21.49 29.89 -24.73
CA ASP A 38 -21.82 30.86 -23.67
C ASP A 38 -23.20 30.54 -23.06
N GLU A 39 -23.25 30.57 -21.72
CA GLU A 39 -24.45 30.57 -20.85
C GLU A 39 -25.00 29.23 -20.31
N GLU A 40 -24.21 28.39 -19.62
CA GLU A 40 -24.76 27.50 -18.56
C GLU A 40 -23.80 27.30 -17.36
N GLU A 41 -22.91 28.26 -17.11
CA GLU A 41 -22.03 28.29 -15.92
C GLU A 41 -22.58 29.29 -14.89
N ASP A 42 -23.76 29.06 -14.29
CA ASP A 42 -24.17 29.87 -13.11
C ASP A 42 -25.24 29.29 -12.17
N THR A 43 -25.69 28.03 -12.33
CA THR A 43 -26.76 27.46 -11.47
C THR A 43 -26.37 26.30 -10.57
N GLN A 44 -25.15 25.75 -10.66
CA GLN A 44 -24.72 24.64 -9.77
C GLN A 44 -23.86 25.07 -8.56
N GLU A 45 -23.31 26.28 -8.55
CA GLU A 45 -22.49 26.76 -7.43
C GLU A 45 -23.30 27.32 -6.24
N GLN A 46 -24.60 27.61 -6.42
CA GLN A 46 -25.46 28.13 -5.35
C GLN A 46 -26.15 27.05 -4.49
N GLU A 47 -26.35 25.82 -4.98
CA GLU A 47 -26.96 24.75 -4.17
C GLU A 47 -25.95 24.02 -3.27
N MET A 48 -24.66 23.96 -3.63
CA MET A 48 -23.64 23.33 -2.78
C MET A 48 -23.18 24.19 -1.59
N ARG A 49 -23.48 25.49 -1.57
CA ARG A 49 -23.13 26.37 -0.44
C ARG A 49 -24.16 26.36 0.70
N GLN A 50 -25.41 25.95 0.48
CA GLN A 50 -26.42 25.87 1.56
C GLN A 50 -26.38 24.58 2.39
N VAL A 51 -25.75 23.50 1.90
CA VAL A 51 -25.65 22.24 2.66
C VAL A 51 -24.51 22.27 3.69
N ASN A 52 -23.50 23.12 3.50
CA ASN A 52 -22.31 23.14 4.37
C ASN A 52 -22.41 24.09 5.58
N GLU A 53 -23.49 24.88 5.70
CA GLU A 53 -23.69 25.82 6.81
C GLU A 53 -24.67 25.32 7.89
N GLN A 54 -25.30 24.14 7.72
CA GLN A 54 -26.19 23.53 8.73
C GLN A 54 -25.56 22.40 9.55
N VAL A 55 -24.30 22.00 9.28
CA VAL A 55 -23.63 20.90 9.99
C VAL A 55 -22.71 21.40 11.12
N TRP A 56 -22.43 22.70 11.23
CA TRP A 56 -21.48 23.27 12.21
C TRP A 56 -22.10 23.89 13.47
N THR A 57 -23.40 23.70 13.76
CA THR A 57 -24.02 24.24 15.01
C THR A 57 -24.72 23.20 15.88
N THR A 58 -24.33 21.93 15.83
CA THR A 58 -24.88 20.92 16.77
C THR A 58 -23.82 19.94 17.26
N THR A 59 -22.74 20.42 17.88
CA THR A 59 -21.99 19.58 18.86
C THR A 59 -21.23 20.40 19.89
N ASP A 60 -21.89 21.41 20.47
CA ASP A 60 -21.38 22.09 21.66
C ASP A 60 -22.49 22.22 22.70
N ASN A 61 -22.91 21.10 23.28
CA ASN A 61 -23.67 21.06 24.52
C ASN A 61 -23.79 19.61 25.07
N SER A 62 -22.78 19.14 25.77
CA SER A 62 -22.93 18.16 26.88
C SER A 62 -21.58 17.84 27.51
N ARG A 63 -20.96 18.84 28.15
CA ARG A 63 -19.96 18.62 29.19
C ARG A 63 -20.25 19.55 30.36
N LYS A 64 -21.17 19.12 31.23
CA LYS A 64 -21.24 19.47 32.66
C LYS A 64 -22.41 18.69 33.29
N ASN A 65 -22.20 18.24 34.53
CA ASN A 65 -23.11 17.46 35.40
C ASN A 65 -23.00 15.95 35.12
N VAL A 66 -22.70 15.04 36.05
CA VAL A 66 -22.97 15.00 37.49
C VAL A 66 -21.89 14.15 38.19
N ALA A 67 -21.37 14.64 39.31
CA ALA A 67 -20.61 13.86 40.28
C ALA A 67 -21.56 13.12 41.23
N ALA A 68 -21.11 11.95 41.70
CA ALA A 68 -21.64 11.15 42.82
C ALA A 68 -22.96 10.40 42.59
N VAL A 69 -22.91 9.07 42.65
CA VAL A 69 -23.67 8.26 43.62
C VAL A 69 -22.92 6.94 43.89
N LEU A 70 -22.83 6.67 45.17
CA LEU A 70 -22.32 5.52 45.90
C LEU A 70 -23.09 4.23 45.55
N GLN A 71 -22.43 3.06 45.45
CA GLN A 71 -22.75 1.84 46.22
C GLN A 71 -21.89 0.62 45.83
N LYS A 72 -21.30 -0.01 46.86
CA LYS A 72 -20.79 -1.40 46.87
C LYS A 72 -21.98 -2.39 46.74
N PRO A 73 -21.76 -3.66 46.36
CA PRO A 73 -21.60 -4.66 47.42
C PRO A 73 -20.58 -5.80 47.16
N HIS A 74 -20.37 -6.49 48.29
CA HIS A 74 -19.62 -7.68 48.65
C HIS A 74 -19.45 -8.86 47.66
N ALA A 75 -18.35 -9.57 47.94
CA ALA A 75 -17.89 -10.84 47.39
C ALA A 75 -18.79 -12.05 47.68
N VAL A 76 -18.75 -13.04 46.78
CA VAL A 76 -18.96 -14.47 47.09
C VAL A 76 -18.00 -15.32 46.24
N ALA A 77 -17.30 -16.24 46.91
CA ALA A 77 -16.43 -17.25 46.32
C ALA A 77 -17.20 -18.56 46.05
N SER A 78 -16.89 -19.26 44.96
CA SER A 78 -17.07 -20.71 44.79
C SER A 78 -16.28 -21.20 43.57
N LYS A 79 -15.11 -21.80 43.76
CA LYS A 79 -14.82 -23.24 43.54
C LYS A 79 -15.23 -23.82 42.16
N GLY A 80 -14.21 -23.95 41.31
CA GLY A 80 -13.76 -25.23 40.78
C GLY A 80 -14.49 -25.84 39.60
N GLU A 81 -13.97 -25.63 38.39
CA GLU A 81 -14.05 -26.61 37.30
C GLU A 81 -12.83 -26.52 36.39
N LYS A 82 -12.07 -27.62 36.33
CA LYS A 82 -10.90 -27.79 35.46
C LYS A 82 -11.39 -28.18 34.08
N ARG A 83 -11.17 -27.32 33.08
CA ARG A 83 -11.25 -27.64 31.65
C ARG A 83 -10.16 -26.91 30.87
N PRO A 84 -9.78 -27.40 29.68
CA PRO A 84 -8.40 -27.48 29.20
C PRO A 84 -7.81 -26.10 28.93
N GLN A 85 -6.47 -26.03 28.92
CA GLN A 85 -5.67 -24.84 28.61
C GLN A 85 -5.99 -24.31 27.20
N SER A 86 -7.11 -23.60 27.06
CA SER A 86 -7.27 -22.59 26.02
C SER A 86 -6.26 -21.51 26.37
N VAL A 87 -5.35 -21.19 25.45
CA VAL A 87 -4.50 -20.01 25.56
C VAL A 87 -5.45 -18.83 25.75
N VAL A 88 -5.57 -18.35 26.98
CA VAL A 88 -6.50 -17.26 27.32
C VAL A 88 -6.05 -16.07 26.50
N ALA A 89 -6.88 -15.65 25.55
CA ALA A 89 -6.62 -14.44 24.76
C ALA A 89 -6.49 -13.28 25.73
N ILE A 90 -5.24 -12.90 26.05
CA ILE A 90 -4.98 -11.78 26.94
C ILE A 90 -5.40 -10.54 26.14
N ARG A 91 -6.55 -9.97 26.49
CA ARG A 91 -7.07 -8.76 25.86
C ARG A 91 -6.64 -7.56 26.70
N ALA A 92 -6.04 -6.56 26.06
CA ALA A 92 -5.65 -5.33 26.73
C ALA A 92 -6.88 -4.50 27.09
N THR A 93 -6.96 -4.05 28.35
CA THR A 93 -8.00 -3.14 28.84
C THR A 93 -7.82 -1.72 28.32
N ASP A 94 -6.58 -1.27 28.15
CA ASP A 94 -6.19 0.03 27.56
C ASP A 94 -5.02 -0.15 26.58
N PRO A 95 -5.29 -0.55 25.32
CA PRO A 95 -4.24 -0.80 24.34
C PRO A 95 -3.34 0.42 24.08
N ALA A 96 -3.96 1.59 23.90
CA ALA A 96 -3.24 2.81 23.58
C ALA A 96 -2.34 3.26 24.74
N GLY A 97 -2.80 3.17 25.99
CA GLY A 97 -1.97 3.51 27.14
C GLY A 97 -0.87 2.50 27.43
N ILE A 98 -1.10 1.20 27.16
CA ILE A 98 -0.02 0.20 27.22
C ILE A 98 1.07 0.53 26.20
N MET A 99 0.69 0.82 24.96
CA MET A 99 1.66 1.15 23.91
C MET A 99 2.39 2.47 24.18
N ARG A 100 1.71 3.51 24.66
CA ARG A 100 2.38 4.75 25.08
C ARG A 100 3.43 4.50 26.17
N ARG A 101 3.11 3.66 27.17
CA ARG A 101 4.08 3.31 28.22
C ARG A 101 5.26 2.49 27.69
N ALA A 102 5.04 1.64 26.70
CA ALA A 102 6.11 0.91 26.04
C ALA A 102 7.04 1.86 25.30
N VAL A 103 6.47 2.76 24.49
CA VAL A 103 7.20 3.80 23.76
C VAL A 103 8.00 4.71 24.69
N SER A 104 7.43 5.17 25.81
CA SER A 104 8.17 6.01 26.78
C SER A 104 9.32 5.29 27.51
N ARG A 105 9.38 3.96 27.44
CA ARG A 105 10.45 3.14 28.02
C ARG A 105 11.42 2.61 26.97
N ASP A 106 11.11 2.82 25.71
CA ASP A 106 11.91 2.34 24.60
C ASP A 106 13.19 3.17 24.48
N VAL A 107 14.30 2.52 24.17
CA VAL A 107 15.62 3.19 24.05
C VAL A 107 15.87 3.60 22.59
N GLY A 108 14.80 3.74 21.79
CA GLY A 108 14.85 4.03 20.36
C GLY A 108 14.95 2.79 19.45
N ASP A 109 15.29 1.62 19.98
CA ASP A 109 15.40 0.37 19.19
C ASP A 109 14.06 -0.35 18.93
N GLY A 110 12.97 0.16 19.51
CA GLY A 110 11.64 -0.40 19.37
C GLY A 110 11.44 -1.70 20.16
N SER A 111 12.41 -2.12 20.97
CA SER A 111 12.42 -3.42 21.66
C SER A 111 11.30 -3.55 22.68
N ALA A 112 10.99 -2.47 23.40
CA ALA A 112 9.90 -2.45 24.39
C ALA A 112 8.54 -2.60 23.70
N VAL A 113 8.37 -1.97 22.53
CA VAL A 113 7.16 -2.12 21.70
C VAL A 113 7.01 -3.56 21.21
N LEU A 114 8.10 -4.19 20.75
CA LEU A 114 8.08 -5.59 20.30
C LEU A 114 7.68 -6.56 21.41
N GLU A 115 8.17 -6.35 22.64
CA GLU A 115 7.82 -7.20 23.78
C GLU A 115 6.32 -7.15 24.07
N ILE A 116 5.71 -5.97 24.03
CA ILE A 116 4.27 -5.81 24.20
C ILE A 116 3.48 -6.46 23.07
N MET A 117 3.90 -6.29 21.82
CA MET A 117 3.24 -6.94 20.69
C MET A 117 3.32 -8.47 20.77
N LYS A 118 4.43 -9.03 21.27
CA LYS A 118 4.56 -10.47 21.54
C LYS A 118 3.69 -10.94 22.69
N LYS A 119 3.50 -10.10 23.72
CA LYS A 119 2.64 -10.40 24.89
C LYS A 119 1.15 -10.42 24.55
N TYR A 120 0.71 -9.63 23.58
CA TYR A 120 -0.68 -9.53 23.15
C TYR A 120 -0.86 -9.93 21.67
N PRO A 121 -0.50 -11.17 21.29
CA PRO A 121 -0.38 -11.54 19.88
C PRO A 121 -1.71 -11.50 19.12
N THR A 122 -2.82 -11.61 19.83
CA THR A 122 -4.20 -11.62 19.28
C THR A 122 -4.94 -10.30 19.46
N ASP A 123 -4.41 -9.34 20.22
CA ASP A 123 -5.07 -8.03 20.39
C ASP A 123 -4.74 -7.12 19.21
N VAL A 124 -5.62 -7.14 18.22
CA VAL A 124 -5.58 -6.35 16.98
C VAL A 124 -5.25 -4.87 17.22
N ARG A 125 -5.76 -4.30 18.32
CA ARG A 125 -5.53 -2.88 18.64
C ARG A 125 -4.10 -2.64 19.09
N ILE A 126 -3.53 -3.55 19.90
CA ILE A 126 -2.12 -3.48 20.31
C ILE A 126 -1.22 -3.60 19.07
N GLN A 127 -1.53 -4.54 18.16
CA GLN A 127 -0.72 -4.77 16.96
C GLN A 127 -0.71 -3.54 16.05
N SER A 128 -1.88 -2.95 15.77
CA SER A 128 -1.96 -1.73 14.95
C SER A 128 -1.20 -0.57 15.59
N HIS A 129 -1.45 -0.28 16.87
CA HIS A 129 -0.73 0.81 17.56
C HIS A 129 0.77 0.57 17.64
N GLY A 130 1.22 -0.69 17.71
CA GLY A 130 2.63 -1.04 17.67
C GLY A 130 3.27 -0.70 16.35
N ASN A 131 2.67 -1.11 15.24
CA ASN A 131 3.18 -0.79 13.92
C ASN A 131 3.22 0.73 13.69
N SER A 132 2.13 1.48 13.96
CA SER A 132 2.13 2.93 13.72
C SER A 132 3.14 3.68 14.60
N ARG A 133 3.35 3.25 15.85
CA ARG A 133 4.30 3.93 16.76
C ARG A 133 5.75 3.73 16.35
N ARG A 134 6.08 2.57 15.77
CA ARG A 134 7.43 2.32 15.25
C ARG A 134 7.78 3.24 14.08
N ILE A 135 6.84 3.45 13.16
CA ILE A 135 7.00 4.40 12.04
C ILE A 135 7.23 5.83 12.55
N GLY A 136 6.59 6.20 13.65
CA GLY A 136 6.76 7.52 14.26
C GLY A 136 8.10 7.70 15.00
N LEU A 137 8.60 6.65 15.65
CA LEU A 137 9.85 6.71 16.43
C LEU A 137 11.11 6.69 15.58
N GLU A 138 11.07 6.01 14.43
CA GLU A 138 12.22 5.93 13.51
C GLU A 138 12.43 7.24 12.70
N ARG A 139 11.50 8.20 12.76
CA ARG A 139 11.59 9.52 12.08
C ARG A 139 12.28 10.62 12.88
N ASP A 140 12.52 10.42 14.17
CA ASP A 140 13.08 11.45 15.05
C ASP A 140 14.63 11.44 15.13
N ASP A 141 15.31 10.58 14.35
CA ASP A 141 16.78 10.42 14.36
C ASP A 141 17.52 11.12 13.18
N ASP A 142 16.81 11.85 12.32
CA ASP A 142 17.45 12.70 11.29
C ASP A 142 17.87 14.05 11.89
N SER A 143 18.88 14.02 12.77
CA SER A 143 19.70 15.22 13.00
C SER A 143 20.61 15.42 11.79
N GLU A 144 20.32 16.46 11.01
CA GLU A 144 21.20 16.96 9.95
C GLU A 144 22.57 17.33 10.53
N ASP A 145 23.55 16.43 10.41
CA ASP A 145 24.96 16.80 10.46
C ASP A 145 25.67 16.26 9.21
N ASP A 146 26.00 17.22 8.35
CA ASP A 146 26.84 17.12 7.17
C ASP A 146 28.23 16.58 7.57
N THR A 147 28.59 15.38 7.10
CA THR A 147 29.94 15.05 6.62
C THR A 147 29.96 13.67 5.99
N GLY A 148 30.33 13.63 4.70
CA GLY A 148 30.50 12.39 3.95
C GLY A 148 31.46 11.43 4.64
N THR A 149 31.01 10.20 4.91
CA THR A 149 31.87 9.07 5.27
C THR A 149 31.21 7.76 4.84
N ILE A 150 31.79 7.17 3.78
CA ILE A 150 31.99 5.73 3.56
C ILE A 150 30.76 4.82 3.64
N ILE A 151 30.35 4.36 2.46
CA ILE A 151 29.59 3.14 2.19
C ILE A 151 30.13 2.00 3.06
N GLN A 152 29.45 1.71 4.16
CA GLN A 152 29.57 0.43 4.85
C GLN A 152 28.29 -0.34 4.55
N SER A 153 28.47 -1.48 3.90
CA SER A 153 27.50 -2.55 3.80
C SER A 153 27.07 -2.99 5.20
N GLN A 154 26.13 -2.26 5.80
CA GLN A 154 25.50 -2.68 7.04
C GLN A 154 24.67 -3.92 6.72
N GLN A 155 25.16 -5.05 7.23
CA GLN A 155 24.34 -6.23 7.40
C GLN A 155 23.06 -5.80 8.13
N PRO A 156 21.87 -6.24 7.70
CA PRO A 156 20.65 -5.88 8.37
C PRO A 156 20.73 -6.34 9.83
N ASP A 157 20.63 -5.39 10.75
CA ASP A 157 20.72 -5.65 12.18
C ASP A 157 19.72 -6.75 12.54
N ALA A 158 20.13 -7.67 13.42
CA ALA A 158 19.30 -8.84 13.79
C ALA A 158 17.90 -8.41 14.28
N THR A 159 17.82 -7.23 14.89
CA THR A 159 16.59 -6.57 15.32
C THR A 159 15.69 -6.17 14.14
N SER A 160 16.24 -5.50 13.11
CA SER A 160 15.51 -5.08 11.92
C SER A 160 14.97 -6.29 11.14
N ARG A 161 15.78 -7.34 10.99
CA ARG A 161 15.32 -8.61 10.39
C ARG A 161 14.12 -9.21 11.13
N THR A 162 14.20 -9.28 12.45
CA THR A 162 13.12 -9.84 13.29
C THR A 162 11.86 -9.00 13.20
N THR A 163 12.02 -7.67 13.11
CA THR A 163 10.91 -6.72 13.03
C THR A 163 10.19 -6.83 11.69
N ILE A 164 10.92 -6.81 10.57
CA ILE A 164 10.36 -6.96 9.23
C ILE A 164 9.53 -8.24 9.14
N GLN A 165 10.08 -9.36 9.62
CA GLN A 165 9.36 -10.64 9.63
C GLN A 165 8.07 -10.56 10.45
N MET A 166 8.13 -9.96 11.64
CA MET A 166 6.97 -9.82 12.50
C MET A 166 5.89 -8.93 11.86
N VAL A 167 6.26 -7.81 11.20
CA VAL A 167 5.29 -6.95 10.48
C VAL A 167 4.57 -7.77 9.41
N ILE A 168 5.31 -8.52 8.60
CA ILE A 168 4.74 -9.40 7.55
C ILE A 168 3.82 -10.46 8.16
N ASP A 169 4.25 -11.12 9.24
CA ASP A 169 3.44 -12.14 9.91
C ASP A 169 2.14 -11.56 10.46
N LYS A 170 2.17 -10.33 10.98
CA LYS A 170 0.98 -9.64 11.48
C LYS A 170 0.04 -9.18 10.37
N MET A 171 0.58 -8.70 9.26
CA MET A 171 -0.23 -8.40 8.07
C MET A 171 -0.95 -9.67 7.56
N LYS A 172 -0.27 -10.81 7.52
CA LYS A 172 -0.87 -12.12 7.17
C LYS A 172 -1.90 -12.59 8.19
N GLN A 173 -1.66 -12.35 9.48
CA GLN A 173 -2.55 -12.77 10.55
C GLN A 173 -3.87 -11.98 10.58
N PHE A 174 -3.85 -10.71 10.18
CA PHE A 174 -5.01 -9.81 10.24
C PHE A 174 -5.24 -9.09 8.90
N PRO A 175 -5.57 -9.81 7.81
CA PRO A 175 -5.75 -9.23 6.48
C PRO A 175 -6.89 -8.21 6.42
N GLU A 176 -7.95 -8.44 7.21
CA GLU A 176 -9.13 -7.57 7.25
C GLU A 176 -8.92 -6.26 8.03
N LEU A 177 -7.85 -6.14 8.82
CA LEU A 177 -7.58 -4.90 9.55
C LEU A 177 -6.86 -3.89 8.65
N LEU A 178 -7.63 -3.08 7.95
CA LEU A 178 -7.14 -2.07 7.00
C LEU A 178 -6.09 -1.11 7.58
N THR A 179 -6.24 -0.68 8.85
CA THR A 179 -5.25 0.20 9.49
C THR A 179 -3.90 -0.49 9.69
N LEU A 180 -3.90 -1.79 10.04
CA LEU A 180 -2.67 -2.57 10.16
C LEU A 180 -2.04 -2.84 8.80
N GLN A 181 -2.84 -3.07 7.76
CA GLN A 181 -2.34 -3.24 6.40
C GLN A 181 -1.66 -1.96 5.91
N ARG A 182 -2.28 -0.80 6.13
CA ARG A 182 -1.72 0.51 5.78
C ARG A 182 -0.42 0.77 6.53
N ASP A 183 -0.43 0.61 7.86
CA ASP A 183 0.77 0.81 8.68
C ASP A 183 1.88 -0.20 8.32
N GLY A 184 1.51 -1.45 8.04
CA GLY A 184 2.43 -2.48 7.59
C GLY A 184 3.10 -2.11 6.26
N LEU A 185 2.34 -1.65 5.26
CA LEU A 185 2.87 -1.19 3.98
C LEU A 185 3.84 -0.02 4.15
N LEU A 186 3.46 0.99 4.93
CA LEU A 186 4.32 2.14 5.21
C LEU A 186 5.61 1.73 5.93
N SER A 187 5.53 0.83 6.92
CA SER A 187 6.70 0.33 7.64
C SER A 187 7.63 -0.49 6.74
N LEU A 188 7.09 -1.33 5.85
CA LEU A 188 7.92 -2.11 4.92
C LEU A 188 8.59 -1.23 3.87
N ALA A 189 7.92 -0.18 3.40
CA ALA A 189 8.52 0.81 2.51
C ALA A 189 9.68 1.56 3.16
N GLU A 190 9.52 1.93 4.43
CA GLU A 190 10.58 2.55 5.22
C GLU A 190 11.80 1.63 5.34
N TYR A 191 11.61 0.38 5.78
CA TYR A 191 12.71 -0.58 5.86
C TYR A 191 13.38 -0.84 4.50
N ALA A 192 12.61 -0.88 3.43
CA ALA A 192 13.12 -1.03 2.07
C ALA A 192 14.05 0.12 1.65
N HIS A 193 13.80 1.35 2.12
CA HIS A 193 14.62 2.52 1.82
C HIS A 193 15.86 2.63 2.71
N GLN A 194 15.78 2.17 3.97
CA GLN A 194 16.91 2.26 4.92
C GLN A 194 18.12 1.42 4.51
N ALA A 195 17.89 0.18 4.07
CA ALA A 195 18.99 -0.72 3.71
C ALA A 195 18.57 -1.72 2.63
N GLU A 196 19.41 -1.85 1.60
CA GLU A 196 19.12 -2.78 0.50
C GLU A 196 19.05 -4.25 0.96
N GLY A 197 19.67 -4.59 2.10
CA GLY A 197 19.60 -5.93 2.71
C GLY A 197 18.23 -6.27 3.27
N HIS A 198 17.41 -5.27 3.59
CA HIS A 198 16.03 -5.47 4.06
C HIS A 198 15.12 -6.00 2.96
N ILE A 199 15.34 -5.63 1.69
CA ILE A 199 14.57 -6.16 0.57
C ILE A 199 14.67 -7.69 0.50
N ALA A 200 15.87 -8.24 0.66
CA ALA A 200 16.06 -9.70 0.66
C ALA A 200 15.27 -10.37 1.80
N ILE A 201 15.22 -9.74 2.98
CA ILE A 201 14.44 -10.22 4.12
C ILE A 201 12.95 -10.15 3.81
N ILE A 202 12.42 -8.96 3.49
CA ILE A 202 11.01 -8.73 3.11
C ILE A 202 10.56 -9.82 2.16
N THR A 203 11.41 -10.09 1.18
CA THR A 203 11.07 -11.00 0.11
C THR A 203 11.13 -12.47 0.52
N SER A 204 12.19 -12.90 1.20
CA SER A 204 12.32 -14.27 1.75
C SER A 204 11.23 -14.62 2.77
N SER A 205 10.69 -13.61 3.46
CA SER A 205 9.56 -13.72 4.39
C SER A 205 8.19 -13.84 3.70
N GLY A 206 8.15 -13.80 2.35
CA GLY A 206 6.91 -13.78 1.57
C GLY A 206 6.18 -12.43 1.62
N GLY A 207 6.91 -11.34 1.87
CA GLY A 207 6.36 -9.99 1.99
C GLY A 207 5.74 -9.44 0.71
N ILE A 208 6.22 -9.87 -0.48
CA ILE A 208 5.65 -9.42 -1.76
C ILE A 208 4.18 -9.79 -1.90
N ILE A 209 3.81 -11.01 -1.51
CA ILE A 209 2.42 -11.46 -1.52
C ILE A 209 1.61 -10.62 -0.52
N SER A 210 2.12 -10.42 0.69
CA SER A 210 1.47 -9.60 1.72
C SER A 210 1.30 -8.13 1.32
N ILE A 211 2.26 -7.56 0.59
CA ILE A 211 2.17 -6.18 0.07
C ILE A 211 1.05 -6.10 -0.97
N VAL A 212 1.01 -7.05 -1.92
CA VAL A 212 -0.01 -7.10 -2.97
C VAL A 212 -1.40 -7.29 -2.36
N ASP A 213 -1.57 -8.22 -1.41
CA ASP A 213 -2.84 -8.46 -0.73
C ASP A 213 -3.30 -7.23 0.08
N ALA A 214 -2.37 -6.53 0.74
CA ALA A 214 -2.65 -5.30 1.49
C ALA A 214 -3.08 -4.17 0.56
N MET A 215 -2.40 -3.97 -0.57
CA MET A 215 -2.78 -2.98 -1.58
C MET A 215 -4.16 -3.30 -2.18
N ALA A 216 -4.46 -4.58 -2.41
CA ALA A 216 -5.77 -5.02 -2.91
C ALA A 216 -6.90 -4.69 -1.93
N SER A 217 -6.59 -4.71 -0.63
CA SER A 217 -7.51 -4.35 0.46
C SER A 217 -7.63 -2.84 0.67
N LEU A 218 -6.70 -2.05 0.13
CA LEU A 218 -6.60 -0.60 0.29
C LEU A 218 -6.51 0.12 -1.07
N PRO A 219 -7.45 -0.13 -2.01
CA PRO A 219 -7.27 0.33 -3.38
C PRO A 219 -7.40 1.86 -3.52
N ASP A 220 -8.15 2.52 -2.63
CA ASP A 220 -8.36 3.98 -2.64
C ASP A 220 -7.34 4.75 -1.77
N ASP A 221 -6.45 4.04 -1.06
CA ASP A 221 -5.45 4.68 -0.20
C ASP A 221 -4.18 4.96 -0.99
N VAL A 222 -4.04 6.22 -1.42
CA VAL A 222 -2.88 6.69 -2.20
C VAL A 222 -1.56 6.40 -1.47
N SER A 223 -1.49 6.67 -0.17
CA SER A 223 -0.26 6.47 0.61
C SER A 223 0.11 5.00 0.71
N ALA A 224 -0.88 4.12 0.93
CA ALA A 224 -0.66 2.68 0.97
C ALA A 224 -0.18 2.16 -0.40
N ASN A 225 -0.79 2.61 -1.49
CA ASN A 225 -0.40 2.21 -2.83
C ASN A 225 1.01 2.70 -3.19
N MET A 226 1.34 3.95 -2.90
CA MET A 226 2.70 4.46 -3.10
C MET A 226 3.74 3.66 -2.31
N ALA A 227 3.46 3.35 -1.04
CA ALA A 227 4.37 2.57 -0.20
C ALA A 227 4.56 1.14 -0.72
N GLY A 228 3.47 0.46 -1.10
CA GLY A 228 3.57 -0.87 -1.69
C GLY A 228 4.32 -0.85 -3.03
N LEU A 229 4.00 0.11 -3.91
CA LEU A 229 4.66 0.28 -5.20
C LEU A 229 6.14 0.64 -5.05
N SER A 230 6.55 1.42 -4.05
CA SER A 230 7.96 1.78 -3.85
C SER A 230 8.81 0.55 -3.51
N VAL A 231 8.29 -0.37 -2.70
CA VAL A 231 8.95 -1.66 -2.43
C VAL A 231 9.02 -2.50 -3.70
N LEU A 232 7.94 -2.60 -4.46
CA LEU A 232 7.89 -3.39 -5.71
C LEU A 232 8.77 -2.81 -6.83
N ALA A 233 8.94 -1.50 -6.85
CA ALA A 233 9.80 -0.77 -7.77
C ALA A 233 11.29 -0.90 -7.45
N HIS A 234 11.65 -1.45 -6.28
CA HIS A 234 13.05 -1.56 -5.87
C HIS A 234 13.84 -2.50 -6.79
N PRO A 235 15.02 -2.10 -7.33
CA PRO A 235 15.74 -2.87 -8.36
C PRO A 235 16.09 -4.30 -7.95
N LYS A 236 16.39 -4.54 -6.66
CA LYS A 236 16.65 -5.89 -6.13
C LYS A 236 15.47 -6.85 -6.19
N ILE A 237 14.24 -6.36 -6.37
CA ILE A 237 13.08 -7.22 -6.65
C ILE A 237 13.22 -7.90 -8.00
N ALA A 238 13.97 -7.31 -8.95
CA ALA A 238 14.26 -7.91 -10.24
C ALA A 238 15.30 -9.05 -10.18
N ASP A 239 16.07 -9.21 -9.09
CA ASP A 239 17.07 -10.29 -8.94
C ASP A 239 16.42 -11.69 -8.93
N GLU A 240 16.75 -12.50 -9.94
CA GLU A 240 16.16 -13.80 -10.28
C GLU A 240 16.11 -14.79 -9.12
N THR A 241 17.01 -14.65 -8.13
CA THR A 241 17.11 -15.58 -7.01
C THR A 241 15.98 -15.45 -5.99
N ILE A 242 15.12 -14.43 -6.10
CA ILE A 242 14.38 -13.93 -4.95
C ILE A 242 12.83 -14.13 -5.01
N VAL A 243 12.11 -14.16 -6.17
CA VAL A 243 10.62 -14.33 -6.16
C VAL A 243 9.98 -14.89 -7.43
N ARG A 244 9.02 -15.81 -7.26
CA ARG A 244 8.00 -16.10 -8.27
C ARG A 244 6.76 -15.24 -7.99
N VAL A 245 6.59 -14.12 -8.68
CA VAL A 245 5.47 -13.20 -8.44
C VAL A 245 4.21 -13.65 -9.19
N ASN A 246 3.05 -13.57 -8.52
CA ASN A 246 1.76 -13.97 -9.07
C ASN A 246 1.36 -13.04 -10.23
N PRO A 247 0.80 -13.55 -11.35
CA PRO A 247 0.16 -12.73 -12.38
C PRO A 247 -0.77 -11.63 -11.86
N GLU A 248 -1.48 -11.89 -10.75
CA GLU A 248 -2.38 -10.93 -10.09
C GLU A 248 -1.67 -9.66 -9.61
N SER A 249 -0.37 -9.74 -9.27
CA SER A 249 0.39 -8.56 -8.84
C SER A 249 0.52 -7.53 -9.97
N ARG A 250 0.63 -7.96 -11.23
CA ARG A 250 0.67 -7.03 -12.37
C ARG A 250 -0.69 -6.36 -12.61
N ARG A 251 -1.77 -7.13 -12.49
CA ARG A 251 -3.14 -6.60 -12.61
C ARG A 251 -3.41 -5.55 -11.55
N LEU A 252 -2.95 -5.80 -10.33
CA LEU A 252 -3.07 -4.86 -9.23
C LEU A 252 -2.31 -3.55 -9.50
N VAL A 253 -1.07 -3.62 -10.00
CA VAL A 253 -0.31 -2.41 -10.33
C VAL A 253 -1.01 -1.60 -11.43
N LEU A 254 -1.51 -2.27 -12.48
CA LEU A 254 -2.30 -1.59 -13.52
C LEU A 254 -3.58 -0.96 -12.96
N SER A 255 -4.29 -1.65 -12.06
CA SER A 255 -5.47 -1.10 -11.41
C SER A 255 -5.16 0.13 -10.56
N ALA A 256 -4.00 0.19 -9.91
CA ALA A 256 -3.56 1.37 -9.18
C ALA A 256 -3.27 2.55 -10.14
N MET A 257 -2.67 2.29 -11.30
CA MET A 257 -2.46 3.31 -12.34
C MET A 257 -3.78 3.88 -12.88
N GLU A 258 -4.77 3.01 -13.14
CA GLU A 258 -6.10 3.42 -13.60
C GLU A 258 -6.86 4.24 -12.56
N ARG A 259 -6.66 3.93 -11.27
CA ARG A 259 -7.33 4.61 -10.16
C ARG A 259 -6.71 5.96 -9.82
N PHE A 260 -5.41 6.11 -10.03
CA PHE A 260 -4.68 7.35 -9.75
C PHE A 260 -3.96 7.91 -11.00
N PRO A 261 -4.71 8.26 -12.06
CA PRO A 261 -4.13 8.65 -13.36
C PRO A 261 -3.32 9.94 -13.29
N LEU A 262 -3.68 10.86 -12.38
CA LEU A 262 -3.02 12.15 -12.21
C LEU A 262 -1.93 12.15 -11.13
N ASN A 263 -1.69 11.03 -10.45
CA ASN A 263 -0.65 10.95 -9.43
C ASN A 263 0.66 10.46 -10.06
N GLU A 264 1.55 11.40 -10.38
CA GLU A 264 2.83 11.14 -11.05
C GLU A 264 3.69 10.12 -10.29
N GLN A 265 3.68 10.16 -8.96
CA GLN A 265 4.47 9.23 -8.13
C GLN A 265 3.94 7.80 -8.25
N VAL A 266 2.61 7.62 -8.18
CA VAL A 266 1.98 6.31 -8.40
C VAL A 266 2.26 5.82 -9.82
N GLN A 267 2.14 6.68 -10.84
CA GLN A 267 2.43 6.29 -12.23
C GLN A 267 3.89 5.86 -12.40
N GLY A 268 4.85 6.65 -11.91
CA GLY A 268 6.27 6.37 -12.02
C GLY A 268 6.68 5.08 -11.30
N LEU A 269 6.23 4.92 -10.04
CA LEU A 269 6.50 3.71 -9.27
C LEU A 269 5.81 2.48 -9.88
N SER A 270 4.62 2.63 -10.44
CA SER A 270 3.92 1.55 -11.13
C SER A 270 4.66 1.08 -12.38
N CYS A 271 5.18 2.00 -13.19
CA CYS A 271 6.02 1.66 -14.35
C CYS A 271 7.27 0.87 -13.94
N LEU A 272 7.97 1.30 -12.89
CA LEU A 272 9.15 0.60 -12.37
C LEU A 272 8.79 -0.78 -11.79
N ALA A 273 7.72 -0.84 -10.99
CA ALA A 273 7.21 -2.10 -10.45
C ALA A 273 6.84 -3.07 -11.58
N LEU A 274 6.11 -2.62 -12.60
CA LEU A 274 5.78 -3.44 -13.77
C LEU A 274 7.01 -3.91 -14.51
N ALA A 275 8.04 -3.08 -14.69
CA ALA A 275 9.29 -3.49 -15.31
C ALA A 275 9.95 -4.64 -14.52
N ASN A 276 10.09 -4.48 -13.20
CA ASN A 276 10.67 -5.50 -12.33
C ASN A 276 9.86 -6.80 -12.33
N LEU A 277 8.52 -6.70 -12.34
CA LEU A 277 7.60 -7.84 -12.36
C LEU A 277 7.50 -8.51 -13.74
N SER A 278 7.75 -7.78 -14.83
CA SER A 278 7.61 -8.27 -16.20
C SER A 278 8.84 -8.99 -16.73
N LEU A 279 10.01 -8.79 -16.13
CA LEU A 279 11.22 -9.58 -16.39
C LEU A 279 11.05 -11.09 -16.04
N ARG A 280 9.88 -11.50 -15.55
CA ARG A 280 9.55 -12.84 -15.08
C ARG A 280 8.33 -13.40 -15.80
N GLN A 281 8.46 -13.66 -17.11
CA GLN A 281 7.50 -14.50 -17.82
C GLN A 281 8.09 -15.91 -18.03
N GLY A 282 7.38 -16.89 -17.45
CA GLY A 282 7.41 -18.32 -17.71
C GLY A 282 8.56 -18.94 -18.52
N THR A 283 9.32 -19.79 -17.82
CA THR A 283 9.52 -21.17 -18.26
C THR A 283 8.93 -22.10 -17.20
#